data_AF-A0A5R8WUV2-F1
#
_entry.id   AF-A0A5R8WUV2-F1
#
_cell.length_a   1.000
_cell.length_b   1.000
_cell.length_c   1.000
_cell.angle_alpha   90.00
_cell.angle_beta   90.00
_cell.angle_gamma   90.00
#
_symmetry.space_group_name_H-M   'P 1'
#
loop_
_entity.id
_entity.type
_entity.pdbx_description
1 polymer ?
#
loop_
_entity_poly.entity_id
_entity_poly.type
_entity_poly.pdbx_seq_one_letter_code
_entity_poly.pdbx_strand_id
1 'polypeptide(L)'
;MSTRLFLWVLFLTGCLGLPNCSSKSEEPAPPAVQPVVTTVHLLRHAERDNASHPTDPTLSVAGQARAQELSRLLATPVPAALFTTDFRRTRATLAPLAAATNLVPQVYDATQPAVLAALIRTQYGGKTVVVVGHSNTVLPQIEALGAPRPLADIPDTEYDNLFKITLVDGAAPVVVVSKYGQ
;
A
#
# COMPACT_ATOMS: atom_id res chain seq x y z
N MET A 1 -35.05 69.22 -61.55
CA MET A 1 -36.24 68.35 -61.34
C MET A 1 -35.77 66.98 -60.90
N SER A 2 -35.99 66.63 -59.63
CA SER A 2 -36.57 65.34 -59.22
C SER A 2 -36.37 65.20 -57.71
N THR A 3 -37.49 65.29 -57.02
CA THR A 3 -37.74 65.10 -55.60
C THR A 3 -37.57 63.64 -55.18
N ARG A 4 -37.16 63.39 -53.93
CA ARG A 4 -37.59 62.28 -53.03
C ARG A 4 -36.97 62.54 -51.65
N LEU A 5 -37.67 62.77 -50.53
CA LEU A 5 -38.80 62.12 -49.85
C LEU A 5 -38.30 61.25 -48.67
N PHE A 6 -38.65 61.69 -47.45
CA PHE A 6 -38.74 60.96 -46.16
C PHE A 6 -37.39 60.46 -45.57
N LEU A 7 -37.13 60.46 -44.27
CA LEU A 7 -37.98 60.09 -43.13
C LEU A 7 -37.32 60.58 -41.82
N TRP A 8 -38.11 61.12 -40.89
CA TRP A 8 -37.68 61.39 -39.52
C TRP A 8 -37.57 60.08 -38.73
N VAL A 9 -36.47 59.89 -37.99
CA VAL A 9 -36.43 58.95 -36.86
C VAL A 9 -35.73 59.63 -35.69
N LEU A 10 -36.53 60.02 -34.70
CA LEU A 10 -36.10 60.33 -33.33
C LEU A 10 -35.68 59.01 -32.66
N PHE A 11 -34.47 58.91 -32.12
CA PHE A 11 -34.13 57.88 -31.15
C PHE A 11 -33.72 58.52 -29.82
N LEU A 12 -34.57 58.23 -28.82
CA LEU A 12 -34.41 58.52 -27.40
C LEU A 12 -33.08 57.94 -26.87
N THR A 13 -32.24 58.79 -26.29
CA THR A 13 -31.03 58.39 -25.56
C THR A 13 -31.43 57.80 -24.20
N GLY A 14 -31.47 56.47 -24.10
CA GLY A 14 -31.63 55.76 -22.83
C GLY A 14 -30.31 55.68 -22.06
N CYS A 15 -30.28 56.25 -20.85
CA CYS A 15 -29.22 56.00 -19.87
C CYS A 15 -29.40 54.59 -19.29
N LEU A 16 -28.62 53.63 -19.78
CA LEU A 16 -28.46 52.30 -19.19
C LEU A 16 -27.43 52.39 -18.06
N GLY A 17 -27.90 52.26 -16.82
CA GLY A 17 -27.05 52.08 -15.64
C GLY A 17 -26.36 50.72 -15.69
N LEU A 18 -25.03 50.71 -15.59
CA LEU A 18 -24.24 49.49 -15.49
C LEU A 18 -24.30 48.97 -14.05
N PRO A 19 -24.67 47.68 -13.83
CA PRO A 19 -24.53 47.07 -12.52
C PRO A 19 -23.03 46.87 -12.24
N ASN A 20 -22.57 47.50 -11.15
CA ASN A 20 -21.24 47.32 -10.61
C ASN A 20 -21.09 45.87 -10.10
N CYS A 21 -20.57 44.99 -10.96
CA CYS A 21 -20.27 43.61 -10.61
C CYS A 21 -19.01 43.60 -9.73
N SER A 22 -19.20 43.72 -8.42
CA SER A 22 -18.13 43.58 -7.44
C SER A 22 -17.79 42.10 -7.30
N SER A 23 -16.83 41.60 -8.08
CA SER A 23 -16.29 40.26 -7.90
C SER A 23 -15.43 40.25 -6.64
N LYS A 24 -15.93 39.66 -5.56
CA LYS A 24 -15.07 39.21 -4.47
C LYS A 24 -14.14 38.14 -5.04
N SER A 25 -12.85 38.43 -5.08
CA SER A 25 -11.81 37.45 -5.36
C SER A 25 -11.82 36.44 -4.21
N GLU A 26 -12.30 35.23 -4.45
CA GLU A 26 -12.14 34.12 -3.52
C GLU A 26 -10.67 33.71 -3.55
N GLU A 27 -9.96 33.95 -2.44
CA GLU A 27 -8.57 33.51 -2.26
C GLU A 27 -8.50 31.98 -2.46
N PRO A 28 -7.60 31.45 -3.31
CA PRO A 28 -7.53 30.02 -3.56
C PRO A 28 -7.19 29.29 -2.25
N ALA A 29 -8.02 28.31 -1.88
CA ALA A 29 -7.77 27.46 -0.73
C ALA A 29 -6.37 26.82 -0.84
N PRO A 30 -5.61 26.69 0.26
CA PRO A 30 -4.32 26.02 0.25
C PRO A 30 -4.49 24.60 -0.32
N PRO A 31 -3.51 24.11 -1.10
CA PRO A 31 -3.60 22.79 -1.72
C PRO A 31 -3.80 21.74 -0.62
N ALA A 32 -4.81 20.87 -0.81
CA ALA A 32 -5.03 19.75 0.09
C ALA A 32 -3.76 18.89 0.14
N VAL A 33 -3.14 18.81 1.33
CA VAL A 33 -1.98 17.95 1.55
C VAL A 33 -2.47 16.51 1.43
N GLN A 34 -2.06 15.83 0.36
CA GLN A 34 -2.37 14.41 0.17
C GLN A 34 -1.75 13.62 1.35
N PRO A 35 -2.51 12.75 2.02
CA PRO A 35 -1.99 12.02 3.16
C PRO A 35 -0.83 11.09 2.74
N VAL A 36 0.22 11.03 3.56
CA VAL A 36 1.34 10.09 3.35
C VAL A 36 0.87 8.68 3.72
N VAL A 37 0.95 7.76 2.77
CA VAL A 37 0.43 6.39 2.93
C VAL A 37 1.57 5.38 2.90
N THR A 38 1.71 4.60 3.97
CA THR A 38 2.63 3.45 4.03
C THR A 38 1.84 2.17 3.80
N THR A 39 2.33 1.30 2.92
CA THR A 39 1.71 -0.01 2.65
C THR A 39 2.62 -1.13 3.13
N VAL A 40 2.11 -2.03 3.96
CA VAL A 40 2.84 -3.21 4.43
C VAL A 40 2.14 -4.45 3.88
N HIS A 41 2.81 -5.19 3.01
CA HIS A 41 2.41 -6.54 2.64
C HIS A 41 3.05 -7.52 3.61
N LEU A 42 2.24 -8.22 4.38
CA LEU A 42 2.70 -9.15 5.40
C LEU A 42 2.10 -10.53 5.14
N LEU A 43 2.93 -11.56 5.23
CA LEU A 43 2.52 -12.95 4.99
C LEU A 43 3.40 -13.90 5.81
N ARG A 44 2.96 -15.15 5.92
CA ARG A 44 3.80 -16.26 6.40
C ARG A 44 4.63 -16.82 5.25
N HIS A 45 5.72 -17.53 5.58
CA HIS A 45 6.45 -18.33 4.58
C HIS A 45 5.52 -19.29 3.82
N ALA A 46 5.94 -19.68 2.63
CA ALA A 46 5.28 -20.69 1.80
C ALA A 46 5.47 -22.13 2.33
N GLU A 47 4.86 -23.10 1.66
CA GLU A 47 4.81 -24.51 2.05
C GLU A 47 6.20 -25.08 2.31
N ARG A 48 6.37 -25.74 3.46
CA ARG A 48 7.63 -26.36 3.87
C ARG A 48 7.72 -27.84 3.46
N ASP A 49 8.93 -28.30 3.17
CA ASP A 49 9.23 -29.73 3.08
C ASP A 49 9.63 -30.25 4.45
N ASN A 50 8.67 -30.84 5.17
CA ASN A 50 8.88 -31.36 6.53
C ASN A 50 9.95 -32.45 6.62
N ALA A 51 10.30 -33.12 5.51
CA ALA A 51 11.34 -34.16 5.49
C ALA A 51 12.76 -33.58 5.40
N SER A 52 12.92 -32.32 4.99
CA SER A 52 14.22 -31.72 4.69
C SER A 52 15.07 -31.37 5.92
N HIS A 53 14.46 -30.94 7.02
CA HIS A 53 15.13 -30.63 8.28
C HIS A 53 14.12 -30.56 9.44
N PRO A 54 14.44 -31.03 10.66
CA PRO A 54 13.48 -31.09 11.76
C PRO A 54 13.00 -29.71 12.26
N THR A 55 13.83 -28.67 12.17
CA THR A 55 13.54 -27.34 12.77
C THR A 55 13.60 -26.18 11.79
N ASP A 56 14.27 -26.36 10.66
CA ASP A 56 14.43 -25.31 9.63
C ASP A 56 14.33 -25.90 8.22
N PRO A 57 13.17 -26.48 7.90
CA PRO A 57 12.95 -27.11 6.61
C PRO A 57 13.03 -26.09 5.46
N THR A 58 13.41 -26.58 4.29
CA THR A 58 13.30 -25.84 3.03
C THR A 58 11.84 -25.70 2.58
N LEU A 59 11.61 -24.92 1.53
CA LEU A 59 10.34 -24.94 0.83
C LEU A 59 10.15 -26.26 0.08
N SER A 60 8.92 -26.76 0.06
CA SER A 60 8.50 -27.82 -0.85
C SER A 60 8.40 -27.30 -2.29
N VAL A 61 8.16 -28.18 -3.26
CA VAL A 61 7.92 -27.79 -4.66
C VAL A 61 6.73 -26.81 -4.76
N ALA A 62 5.64 -27.09 -4.04
CA ALA A 62 4.49 -26.18 -3.97
C ALA A 62 4.87 -24.82 -3.37
N GLY A 63 5.72 -24.82 -2.32
CA GLY A 63 6.18 -23.59 -1.69
C GLY A 63 7.08 -22.74 -2.61
N GLN A 64 7.91 -23.39 -3.43
CA GLN A 64 8.73 -22.72 -4.43
C GLN A 64 7.86 -22.05 -5.52
N ALA A 65 6.81 -22.75 -5.98
CA ALA A 65 5.84 -22.18 -6.92
C ALA A 65 5.09 -20.98 -6.31
N ARG A 66 4.66 -21.09 -5.04
CA ARG A 66 4.04 -19.97 -4.32
C ARG A 66 4.98 -18.76 -4.17
N ALA A 67 6.26 -18.99 -3.91
CA ALA A 67 7.25 -17.92 -3.82
C ALA A 67 7.44 -17.18 -5.16
N GLN A 68 7.35 -17.89 -6.29
CA GLN A 68 7.33 -17.28 -7.63
C GLN A 68 6.09 -16.40 -7.81
N GLU A 69 4.91 -16.87 -7.41
CA GLU A 69 3.68 -16.09 -7.52
C GLU A 69 3.68 -14.84 -6.62
N LEU A 70 4.29 -14.91 -5.44
CA LEU A 70 4.52 -13.74 -4.60
C LEU A 70 5.33 -12.67 -5.35
N SER A 71 6.38 -13.08 -6.05
CA SER A 71 7.18 -12.18 -6.87
C SER A 71 6.36 -11.57 -8.00
N ARG A 72 5.57 -12.38 -8.71
CA ARG A 72 4.69 -11.88 -9.78
C ARG A 72 3.71 -10.82 -9.28
N LEU A 73 3.18 -11.02 -8.08
CA LEU A 73 2.19 -10.12 -7.47
C LEU A 73 2.80 -8.81 -6.94
N LEU A 74 4.01 -8.86 -6.36
CA LEU A 74 4.56 -7.75 -5.57
C LEU A 74 5.83 -7.12 -6.15
N ALA A 75 6.34 -7.58 -7.30
CA ALA A 75 7.51 -6.96 -7.94
C ALA A 75 7.20 -5.58 -8.56
N THR A 76 5.93 -5.25 -8.78
CA THR A 76 5.51 -3.96 -9.35
C THR A 76 4.26 -3.43 -8.64
N PRO A 77 4.30 -2.21 -8.07
CA PRO A 77 5.47 -1.33 -7.95
C PRO A 77 6.56 -1.95 -7.06
N VAL A 78 7.82 -1.60 -7.31
CA VAL A 78 8.98 -2.11 -6.56
C VAL A 78 8.86 -1.70 -5.09
N PRO A 79 8.89 -2.64 -4.13
CA PRO A 79 8.91 -2.31 -2.70
C PRO A 79 10.16 -1.54 -2.31
N ALA A 80 10.10 -0.77 -1.23
CA ALA A 80 11.27 -0.09 -0.68
C ALA A 80 12.16 -1.00 0.18
N ALA A 81 11.59 -2.06 0.76
CA ALA A 81 12.33 -3.05 1.54
C ALA A 81 11.58 -4.39 1.64
N LEU A 82 12.36 -5.43 1.87
CA LEU A 82 11.91 -6.79 2.12
C LEU A 82 12.41 -7.22 3.50
N PHE A 83 11.55 -7.80 4.32
CA PHE A 83 11.87 -8.27 5.67
C PHE A 83 11.57 -9.75 5.82
N THR A 84 12.48 -10.48 6.45
CA THR A 84 12.34 -11.92 6.66
C THR A 84 12.87 -12.30 8.04
N THR A 85 12.36 -13.38 8.63
CA THR A 85 13.05 -13.98 9.78
C THR A 85 14.25 -14.80 9.31
N ASP A 86 15.07 -15.25 10.25
CA ASP A 86 16.32 -15.95 9.93
C ASP A 86 16.15 -17.40 9.42
N PHE A 87 14.91 -17.89 9.27
CA PHE A 87 14.66 -19.26 8.81
C PHE A 87 14.85 -19.43 7.30
N ARG A 88 15.30 -20.61 6.86
CA ARG A 88 15.46 -20.92 5.42
C ARG A 88 14.18 -20.73 4.64
N ARG A 89 13.04 -21.18 5.18
CA ARG A 89 11.73 -21.08 4.52
C ARG A 89 11.25 -19.63 4.32
N THR A 90 11.47 -18.73 5.27
CA THR A 90 11.08 -17.32 5.13
C THR A 90 11.98 -16.60 4.12
N ARG A 91 13.30 -16.84 4.17
CA ARG A 91 14.25 -16.33 3.16
C ARG A 91 13.92 -16.83 1.76
N ALA A 92 13.69 -18.14 1.62
CA ALA A 92 13.37 -18.77 0.33
C ALA A 92 12.03 -18.30 -0.24
N THR A 93 11.05 -17.96 0.61
CA THR A 93 9.77 -17.40 0.15
C THR A 93 9.96 -16.03 -0.50
N LEU A 94 10.87 -15.20 0.03
CA LEU A 94 11.17 -13.87 -0.54
C LEU A 94 12.18 -13.88 -1.67
N ALA A 95 12.98 -14.93 -1.83
CA ALA A 95 14.10 -14.96 -2.75
C ALA A 95 13.73 -14.59 -4.21
N PRO A 96 12.61 -15.07 -4.79
CA PRO A 96 12.22 -14.66 -6.14
C PRO A 96 11.91 -13.16 -6.24
N LEU A 97 11.19 -12.61 -5.27
CA LEU A 97 10.86 -11.18 -5.22
C LEU A 97 12.13 -10.33 -5.04
N ALA A 98 13.04 -10.75 -4.16
CA ALA A 98 14.34 -10.11 -3.96
C ALA A 98 15.15 -10.03 -5.25
N ALA A 99 15.20 -11.13 -6.01
CA ALA A 99 15.87 -11.18 -7.30
C ALA A 99 15.20 -10.26 -8.34
N ALA A 100 13.87 -10.27 -8.42
CA ALA A 100 13.11 -9.45 -9.37
C ALA A 100 13.22 -7.94 -9.09
N THR A 101 13.40 -7.56 -7.84
CA THR A 101 13.45 -6.15 -7.38
C THR A 101 14.88 -5.66 -7.12
N ASN A 102 15.88 -6.54 -7.20
CA ASN A 102 17.27 -6.29 -6.82
C ASN A 102 17.42 -5.72 -5.40
N LEU A 103 16.61 -6.21 -4.46
CA LEU A 103 16.63 -5.82 -3.05
C LEU A 103 17.23 -6.94 -2.21
N VAL A 104 18.03 -6.57 -1.20
CA VAL A 104 18.52 -7.50 -0.20
C VAL A 104 17.52 -7.58 0.96
N PRO A 105 16.96 -8.76 1.27
CA PRO A 105 16.09 -8.91 2.42
C PRO A 105 16.81 -8.62 3.74
N GLN A 106 16.16 -7.87 4.61
CA GLN A 106 16.64 -7.56 5.95
C GLN A 106 16.08 -8.57 6.95
N VAL A 107 16.96 -9.14 7.78
CA VAL A 107 16.53 -10.07 8.82
C VAL A 107 15.96 -9.29 10.00
N TYR A 108 14.79 -9.71 10.51
CA TYR A 108 14.18 -9.18 11.72
C TYR A 108 13.91 -10.27 12.76
N ASP A 109 13.87 -9.87 14.03
CA ASP A 109 13.51 -10.74 15.15
C ASP A 109 11.99 -10.77 15.33
N ALA A 110 11.37 -11.92 15.03
CA ALA A 110 9.92 -12.09 15.15
C ALA A 110 9.41 -12.12 16.60
N THR A 111 10.30 -12.20 17.59
CA THR A 111 9.94 -12.07 19.02
C THR A 111 9.76 -10.62 19.44
N GLN A 112 10.16 -9.66 18.60
CA GLN A 112 10.12 -8.22 18.88
C GLN A 112 9.28 -7.45 17.84
N PRO A 113 7.97 -7.73 17.70
CA PRO A 113 7.16 -7.16 16.63
C PRO A 113 7.05 -5.62 16.69
N ALA A 114 7.13 -5.04 17.89
CA ALA A 114 7.15 -3.59 18.09
C ALA A 114 8.39 -2.92 17.46
N VAL A 115 9.53 -3.60 17.45
CA VAL A 115 10.78 -3.07 16.86
C VAL A 115 10.64 -2.95 15.35
N LEU A 116 10.15 -4.00 14.68
CA LEU A 116 9.92 -3.93 13.23
C LEU A 116 8.83 -2.89 12.89
N ALA A 117 7.76 -2.80 13.68
CA ALA A 117 6.71 -1.80 13.45
C ALA A 117 7.25 -0.36 13.56
N ALA A 118 8.07 -0.08 14.58
CA ALA A 118 8.71 1.23 14.74
C ALA A 118 9.67 1.53 13.59
N LEU A 119 10.46 0.55 13.15
CA LEU A 119 11.35 0.68 11.99
C LEU A 119 10.58 1.04 10.71
N ILE A 120 9.49 0.33 10.42
CA ILE A 120 8.63 0.58 9.25
C ILE A 120 8.09 2.01 9.29
N ARG A 121 7.57 2.46 10.43
CA ARG A 121 7.01 3.81 10.58
C ARG A 121 8.06 4.91 10.40
N THR A 122 9.24 4.71 10.98
CA THR A 122 10.28 5.74 11.02
C THR A 122 11.11 5.85 9.74
N GLN A 123 11.41 4.72 9.07
CA GLN A 123 12.30 4.70 7.90
C GLN A 123 11.59 4.47 6.56
N TYR A 124 10.38 3.91 6.61
CA TYR A 124 9.61 3.52 5.44
C TYR A 124 8.24 4.21 5.36
N GLY A 125 8.03 5.29 6.12
CA GLY A 125 6.87 6.17 6.00
C GLY A 125 6.66 6.61 4.55
N GLY A 126 5.44 6.42 4.03
CA GLY A 126 5.07 6.75 2.66
C GLY A 126 5.50 5.73 1.59
N LYS A 127 6.05 4.58 2.01
CA LYS A 127 6.58 3.55 1.10
C LYS A 127 5.81 2.22 1.22
N THR A 128 6.07 1.33 0.27
CA THR A 128 5.61 -0.05 0.33
C THR A 128 6.72 -0.96 0.83
N VAL A 129 6.43 -1.86 1.77
CA VAL A 129 7.37 -2.89 2.24
C VAL A 129 6.71 -4.27 2.24
N VAL A 130 7.52 -5.33 2.13
CA VAL A 130 7.05 -6.72 2.20
C VAL A 130 7.72 -7.42 3.39
N VAL A 131 6.94 -8.12 4.21
CA VAL A 131 7.38 -8.81 5.42
C VAL A 131 6.95 -10.26 5.38
N VAL A 132 7.88 -11.18 5.60
CA VAL A 132 7.60 -12.62 5.68
C VAL A 132 7.97 -13.17 7.05
N GLY A 133 6.96 -13.70 7.75
CA GLY A 133 7.09 -14.32 9.06
C GLY A 133 6.55 -15.75 9.09
N HIS A 134 5.88 -16.11 10.19
CA HIS A 134 5.33 -17.43 10.48
C HIS A 134 3.85 -17.34 10.85
N SER A 135 3.14 -18.48 10.84
CA SER A 135 1.72 -18.57 11.23
C SER A 135 1.42 -17.89 12.57
N ASN A 136 2.33 -18.04 13.55
CA ASN A 136 2.19 -17.50 14.91
C ASN A 136 2.78 -16.09 15.12
N THR A 137 3.48 -15.51 14.15
CA THR A 137 4.16 -14.20 14.31
C THR A 137 3.59 -13.10 13.41
N VAL A 138 2.90 -13.49 12.33
CA VAL A 138 2.27 -12.54 11.41
C VAL A 138 1.14 -11.76 12.09
N LEU A 139 0.23 -12.42 12.82
CA LEU A 139 -0.87 -11.72 13.50
C LEU A 139 -0.40 -10.76 14.62
N PRO A 140 0.55 -11.14 15.51
CA PRO A 140 1.18 -10.19 16.43
C PRO A 140 1.86 -9.00 15.74
N GLN A 141 2.46 -9.21 14.55
CA GLN A 141 3.07 -8.12 13.80
C GLN A 141 2.03 -7.13 13.24
N ILE A 142 0.83 -7.61 12.85
CA ILE A 142 -0.30 -6.74 12.43
C ILE A 142 -0.73 -5.84 13.60
N GLU A 143 -0.86 -6.40 14.81
CA GLU A 143 -1.20 -5.63 16.01
C GLU A 143 -0.13 -4.61 16.37
N ALA A 144 1.15 -4.97 16.27
CA ALA A 144 2.24 -4.05 16.52
C ALA A 144 2.27 -2.89 15.50
N LEU A 145 1.76 -3.11 14.29
CA LEU A 145 1.51 -2.05 13.30
C LEU A 145 0.25 -1.23 13.62
N GLY A 146 -0.48 -1.52 14.70
CA GLY A 146 -1.65 -0.79 15.17
C GLY A 146 -2.96 -1.17 14.45
N ALA A 147 -2.95 -2.23 13.64
CA ALA A 147 -4.16 -2.74 12.99
C ALA A 147 -4.78 -3.88 13.83
N PRO A 148 -6.11 -4.05 13.83
CA PRO A 148 -6.74 -5.18 14.51
C PRO A 148 -6.34 -6.50 13.84
N ARG A 149 -6.29 -7.59 14.62
CA ARG A 149 -6.12 -8.92 14.02
C ARG A 149 -7.34 -9.28 13.17
N PRO A 150 -7.15 -9.59 11.88
CA PRO A 150 -8.27 -10.00 11.03
C PRO A 150 -8.70 -11.45 11.25
N LEU A 151 -7.84 -12.27 11.89
CA LEU A 151 -8.05 -13.69 12.16
C LEU A 151 -7.63 -14.00 13.60
N ALA A 152 -8.20 -15.05 14.19
CA ALA A 152 -7.79 -15.52 15.52
C ALA A 152 -6.42 -16.23 15.47
N ASP A 153 -6.24 -17.09 14.47
CA ASP A 153 -5.04 -17.87 14.21
C ASP A 153 -4.88 -18.13 12.70
N ILE A 154 -3.72 -18.67 12.31
CA ILE A 154 -3.47 -19.14 10.94
C ILE A 154 -3.10 -20.63 11.01
N PRO A 155 -3.97 -21.54 10.54
CA PRO A 155 -3.72 -22.98 10.60
C PRO A 155 -2.43 -23.37 9.89
N ASP A 156 -1.70 -24.37 10.40
CA ASP A 156 -0.43 -24.83 9.80
C ASP A 156 -0.56 -25.26 8.33
N THR A 157 -1.76 -25.56 7.85
CA THR A 157 -2.08 -25.92 6.46
C THR A 157 -2.30 -24.72 5.52
N GLU A 158 -2.42 -23.49 6.04
CA GLU A 158 -2.90 -22.33 5.27
C GLU A 158 -1.79 -21.32 4.89
N TYR A 159 -1.14 -21.52 3.73
CA TYR A 159 0.04 -20.75 3.30
C TYR A 159 -0.25 -19.53 2.41
N ASP A 160 -1.51 -19.33 2.04
CA ASP A 160 -1.93 -18.44 0.96
C ASP A 160 -2.45 -17.08 1.43
N ASN A 161 -2.41 -16.78 2.75
CA ASN A 161 -2.81 -15.48 3.26
C ASN A 161 -1.81 -14.38 2.90
N LEU A 162 -2.33 -13.28 2.37
CA LEU A 162 -1.64 -12.01 2.19
C LEU A 162 -2.41 -10.91 2.92
N PHE A 163 -1.76 -10.30 3.90
CA PHE A 163 -2.29 -9.17 4.65
C PHE A 163 -1.73 -7.87 4.07
N LYS A 164 -2.59 -6.97 3.61
CA LYS A 164 -2.20 -5.62 3.22
C LYS A 164 -2.63 -4.65 4.31
N ILE A 165 -1.66 -4.06 5.00
CA ILE A 165 -1.87 -3.06 6.04
C ILE A 165 -1.57 -1.69 5.47
N THR A 166 -2.52 -0.77 5.58
CA THR A 166 -2.39 0.63 5.18
C THR A 166 -2.24 1.48 6.42
N LEU A 167 -1.11 2.20 6.53
CA LEU A 167 -0.84 3.16 7.60
C LEU A 167 -0.93 4.57 7.03
N VAL A 168 -1.76 5.41 7.64
CA VAL A 168 -1.92 6.82 7.29
C VAL A 168 -1.74 7.64 8.56
N ASP A 169 -0.92 8.68 8.48
CA ASP A 169 -0.68 9.55 9.64
C ASP A 169 -1.99 10.20 10.10
N GLY A 170 -2.26 10.10 11.40
CA GLY A 170 -3.49 10.63 12.00
C GLY A 170 -4.76 9.80 11.77
N ALA A 171 -4.68 8.64 11.11
CA ALA A 171 -5.82 7.74 10.93
C ALA A 171 -5.54 6.33 11.48
N ALA A 172 -6.62 5.61 11.80
CA ALA A 172 -6.52 4.23 12.24
C ALA A 172 -6.00 3.33 11.09
N PRO A 173 -5.01 2.44 11.35
CA PRO A 173 -4.56 1.47 10.37
C PRO A 173 -5.68 0.56 9.86
N VAL A 174 -5.67 0.27 8.56
CA VAL A 174 -6.63 -0.65 7.92
C VAL A 174 -5.90 -1.90 7.46
N VAL A 175 -6.47 -3.08 7.72
CA VAL A 175 -5.98 -4.36 7.21
C VAL A 175 -6.98 -4.96 6.23
N VAL A 176 -6.49 -5.40 5.08
CA VAL A 176 -7.24 -6.18 4.09
C VAL A 176 -6.59 -7.54 3.94
N VAL A 177 -7.40 -8.60 4.01
CA VAL A 177 -6.95 -9.98 3.80
C VAL A 177 -7.29 -10.41 2.38
N SER A 178 -6.33 -11.01 1.69
CA SER A 178 -6.52 -11.65 0.39
C SER A 178 -5.77 -12.97 0.33
N LYS A 179 -6.05 -13.78 -0.70
CA LYS A 179 -5.30 -14.99 -1.03
C LYS A 179 -4.33 -14.76 -2.20
N TYR A 180 -3.24 -15.50 -2.27
CA TYR A 180 -2.28 -15.50 -3.40
C TYR A 180 -1.78 -16.92 -3.70
N GLY A 181 -1.12 -17.17 -4.84
CA GLY A 181 -0.45 -18.47 -5.09
C GLY A 181 -1.38 -19.63 -5.44
N GLN A 182 -2.15 -19.50 -6.53
CA GLN A 182 -2.95 -20.60 -7.12
C GLN A 182 -2.36 -21.03 -8.46
#